data_AF-A0A356KBF2-F1
#
_entry.id   AF-A0A356KBF2-F1
#
_cell.length_a   1.000
_cell.length_b   1.000
_cell.length_c   1.000
_cell.angle_alpha   90.00
_cell.angle_beta   90.00
_cell.angle_gamma   90.00
#
_symmetry.space_group_name_H-M   'P 1'
#
loop_
_entity.id
_entity.type
_entity.pdbx_description
1 polymer ?
#
loop_
_entity_poly.entity_id
_entity_poly.type
_entity_poly.pdbx_seq_one_letter_code
_entity_poly.pdbx_strand_id
1 'polypeptide(L)' 'LETWLFEFEKTDRAYMTVAIGCTGGQHRSVYIVERLSTHFSQNYSDVLVRHQEANNLVGATR' A
#
# COMPACT_ATOMS: atom_id res chain seq x y z
N LEU A 1 12.28 2.32 -1.77
CA LEU A 1 11.48 1.14 -2.17
C LEU A 1 11.90 0.63 -3.54
N GLU A 2 12.12 1.51 -4.51
CA GLU A 2 12.52 1.18 -5.89
C GLU A 2 13.70 0.21 -6.00
N THR A 3 14.78 0.41 -5.22
CA THR A 3 15.94 -0.49 -5.21
C THR A 3 15.59 -1.94 -4.84
N TRP A 4 14.65 -2.12 -3.90
CA TRP A 4 14.28 -3.45 -3.40
C TRP A 4 13.18 -4.09 -4.23
N LEU A 5 12.31 -3.30 -4.86
CA LEU A 5 11.27 -3.81 -5.76
C LEU A 5 11.88 -4.49 -6.99
N PHE A 6 12.92 -3.89 -7.57
CA PHE A 6 13.63 -4.49 -8.71
C PHE A 6 14.26 -5.85 -8.36
N GLU A 7 14.84 -5.99 -7.18
CA GLU A 7 15.37 -7.29 -6.74
C GLU A 7 14.26 -8.28 -6.37
N PHE A 8 13.14 -7.79 -5.83
CA PHE A 8 11.99 -8.61 -5.50
C PHE A 8 11.34 -9.24 -6.73
N GLU A 9 11.24 -8.51 -7.84
CA GLU A 9 10.73 -9.01 -9.14
C GLU A 9 11.50 -10.23 -9.66
N LYS A 10 12.76 -10.39 -9.28
CA LYS A 10 13.59 -11.54 -9.67
C LYS A 10 13.36 -12.78 -8.80
N THR A 11 12.54 -12.66 -7.76
CA THR A 11 12.23 -13.76 -6.84
C THR A 11 10.94 -14.46 -7.24
N ASP A 12 10.76 -15.72 -6.83
CA ASP A 12 9.54 -16.49 -7.07
C ASP A 12 8.42 -16.18 -6.03
N ARG A 13 8.30 -14.90 -5.65
CA ARG A 13 7.32 -14.44 -4.64
C ARG A 13 6.20 -13.68 -5.33
N ALA A 14 4.97 -14.12 -5.09
CA ALA A 14 3.78 -13.52 -5.71
C ALA A 14 3.40 -12.14 -5.16
N TYR A 15 3.73 -11.84 -3.89
CA TYR A 15 3.30 -10.59 -3.24
C TYR A 15 4.37 -10.00 -2.34
N MET A 16 4.57 -8.69 -2.44
CA MET A 16 5.29 -7.88 -1.46
C MET A 16 4.29 -7.06 -0.67
N THR A 17 4.32 -7.14 0.66
CA THR A 17 3.48 -6.31 1.53
C THR A 17 4.33 -5.28 2.26
N VAL A 18 3.96 -4.01 2.13
CA VAL A 18 4.59 -2.90 2.86
C VAL A 18 3.57 -2.31 3.84
N ALA A 19 3.85 -2.42 5.14
CA ALA A 19 2.98 -1.89 6.18
C ALA A 19 3.51 -0.55 6.70
N ILE A 20 2.62 0.44 6.83
CA ILE A 20 2.95 1.78 7.33
C ILE A 20 2.02 2.10 8.50
N GLY A 21 2.60 2.30 9.68
CA GLY A 21 1.88 2.58 10.91
C GLY A 21 1.99 4.04 11.35
N CYS A 22 0.92 4.56 11.94
CA CYS A 22 0.97 5.71 12.84
C CYS A 22 0.16 5.39 14.10
N THR A 23 0.31 6.15 15.18
CA THR A 23 -0.27 5.82 16.49
C THR A 23 -1.76 5.44 16.45
N GLY A 24 -2.56 6.16 15.65
CA GLY A 24 -4.00 5.90 15.52
C GLY A 24 -4.43 5.33 14.17
N GLY A 25 -3.51 4.99 13.27
CA GLY A 25 -3.81 4.35 11.98
C GLY A 25 -4.67 5.12 10.96
N GLN A 26 -5.17 6.33 11.27
CA GLN A 26 -6.21 7.01 10.49
C GLN A 26 -5.74 8.24 9.68
N HIS A 27 -4.57 8.79 9.97
CA HIS A 27 -4.14 10.07 9.38
C HIS A 27 -2.85 9.94 8.57
N ARG A 28 -1.70 9.86 9.26
CA ARG A 28 -0.38 9.88 8.62
C ARG A 28 -0.12 8.62 7.79
N SER A 29 -0.46 7.46 8.34
CA SER A 29 -0.31 6.19 7.63
C SER A 29 -1.19 6.14 6.38
N VAL A 30 -2.46 6.54 6.50
CA VAL A 30 -3.41 6.59 5.37
C VAL A 30 -2.87 7.46 4.24
N TYR A 31 -2.46 8.70 4.56
CA TYR A 31 -1.92 9.62 3.57
C TYR A 31 -0.69 9.06 2.84
N ILE A 32 0.27 8.49 3.58
CA ILE A 32 1.50 7.97 2.98
C ILE A 32 1.18 6.76 2.09
N VAL A 33 0.31 5.85 2.53
CA VAL A 33 -0.08 4.66 1.76
C VAL A 33 -0.75 5.06 0.44
N GLU A 34 -1.68 6.01 0.46
CA GLU A 34 -2.34 6.52 -0.75
C GLU A 34 -1.33 7.17 -1.72
N ARG A 35 -0.37 7.91 -1.18
CA ARG A 35 0.67 8.56 -1.99
C ARG A 35 1.59 7.52 -2.65
N LEU A 36 1.98 6.49 -1.91
CA LEU A 36 2.80 5.40 -2.45
C LEU A 36 2.03 4.58 -3.48
N SER A 37 0.74 4.30 -3.21
CA SER A 37 -0.13 3.63 -4.18
C SER A 37 -0.15 4.39 -5.50
N THR A 38 -0.43 5.69 -5.45
CA THR A 38 -0.44 6.54 -6.65
C THR A 38 0.90 6.53 -7.39
N HIS A 39 2.02 6.55 -6.68
CA HIS A 39 3.36 6.49 -7.28
C HIS A 39 3.64 5.15 -7.96
N PHE A 40 3.35 4.03 -7.28
CA PHE A 40 3.65 2.70 -7.82
C PHE A 40 2.66 2.26 -8.89
N SER A 41 1.40 2.68 -8.84
CA SER A 41 0.41 2.39 -9.88
C SER A 41 0.79 2.94 -11.27
N GLN A 42 1.80 3.81 -11.35
CA GLN A 42 2.34 4.27 -12.64
C GLN A 42 3.22 3.21 -13.33
N ASN A 43 3.88 2.35 -12.55
CA ASN A 43 4.83 1.36 -13.05
C ASN A 43 4.38 -0.09 -12.80
N TYR A 44 3.39 -0.29 -11.92
CA TYR A 44 2.89 -1.59 -11.48
C TYR A 44 1.36 -1.65 -11.63
N SER A 45 0.85 -2.65 -12.34
CA SER A 45 -0.60 -2.83 -12.57
C SER A 45 -1.36 -3.31 -11.33
N ASP A 46 -0.69 -4.01 -10.42
CA ASP A 46 -1.32 -4.80 -9.35
C ASP A 46 -1.03 -4.24 -7.95
N VAL A 47 -1.14 -2.93 -7.78
CA VAL A 47 -0.97 -2.27 -6.48
C VAL A 47 -2.27 -2.35 -5.68
N LEU A 48 -2.24 -3.05 -4.54
CA LEU A 48 -3.38 -3.20 -3.64
C LEU A 48 -3.18 -2.42 -2.33
N VAL A 49 -4.17 -1.59 -1.99
CA VAL A 49 -4.19 -0.79 -0.75
C VAL A 49 -5.18 -1.39 0.25
N ARG A 50 -4.76 -1.46 1.53
CA ARG A 50 -5.62 -1.83 2.66
C ARG A 50 -5.35 -0.91 3.85
N HIS A 51 -6.40 -0.30 4.40
CA HIS A 51 -6.33 0.52 5.61
C HIS A 51 -7.02 -0.20 6.78
N GLN A 52 -6.25 -0.69 7.74
CA GLN A 52 -6.77 -1.50 8.85
C GLN A 52 -7.74 -0.71 9.74
N GLU A 53 -7.36 0.50 10.19
CA GLU A 53 -8.17 1.32 11.10
C GLU A 53 -9.22 2.18 10.37
N ALA A 54 -8.98 2.54 9.10
CA ALA A 54 -9.94 3.30 8.31
C ALA A 54 -11.10 2.43 7.77
N ASN A 55 -10.95 1.10 7.79
CA ASN A 55 -12.02 0.17 7.41
C ASN A 55 -13.21 0.20 8.38
N ASN A 56 -13.08 0.80 9.56
CA ASN A 56 -14.19 0.98 10.50
C ASN A 56 -15.23 2.02 10.02
N LEU A 57 -15.07 2.60 8.82
CA LEU A 57 -16.01 3.54 8.22
C LEU A 57 -16.50 3.17 6.80
N VAL A 58 -16.38 1.92 6.34
CA VAL A 58 -16.76 1.59 4.95
C VAL A 58 -17.76 0.44 4.85
N GLY A 59 -19.02 0.79 5.15
CA GLY A 59 -20.20 0.33 4.41
C GLY A 59 -20.56 1.29 3.26
N ALA A 60 -19.57 1.90 2.59
CA ALA A 60 -19.81 2.85 1.51
C ALA A 60 -18.66 2.86 0.50
N THR A 61 -18.74 2.02 -0.52
CA THR A 61 -18.76 2.40 -1.95
C THR A 61 -18.40 1.17 -2.80
N ARG A 62 -19.23 0.96 -3.83
CA ARG A 62 -19.10 -0.04 -4.90
C ARG A 62 -17.86 0.18 -5.75
#